data_AF-A0A7W1GNI1-F1
#
_entry.id   AF-A0A7W1GNI1-F1
#
_cell.length_a   1.000
_cell.length_b   1.000
_cell.length_c   1.000
_cell.angle_alpha   90.00
_cell.angle_beta   90.00
_cell.angle_gamma   90.00
#
_symmetry.space_group_name_H-M   'P 1'
#
loop_
_entity.id
_entity.type
_entity.pdbx_description
1 polymer ?
#
loop_
_entity_poly.entity_id
_entity_poly.type
_entity_poly.pdbx_seq_one_letter_code
_entity_poly.pdbx_strand_id
1 'polypeptide(L)'
;GEMERRYERLSSVRARNLHEANRSLRQRNEPTMPYLLVVIDELADLMMISPQDVEDCVIRLAQKSRAVGIHLVLATQRPSVDVITGMIKANVPSRIAFAVSSQTDSRVILDQHGAESLLGQGDMLFKPLGTSRLQRLQGAYVSEEEIALVVEQCRQQREQDLDESLLELPEPEAAADGGDDGDFDPDQDPLLERAIDIVVQTQTASVSLIQRRLRVGYTRAGRLIDMLERRGIISGYEGSKPRRVLVGEHELDRLAG
;
A
#
# COMPACT_ATOMS: atom_id res chain seq x y z
N GLY A 1 3.97 -13.43 6.30
CA GLY A 1 3.40 -12.45 7.23
C GLY A 1 2.29 -13.08 8.07
N GLU A 2 1.62 -12.27 8.89
CA GLU A 2 0.57 -12.75 9.82
C GLU A 2 -0.64 -13.37 9.09
N MET A 3 -0.97 -12.91 7.88
CA MET A 3 -2.06 -13.48 7.07
C MET A 3 -1.78 -14.94 6.70
N GLU A 4 -0.57 -15.26 6.23
CA GLU A 4 -0.16 -16.63 5.88
C GLU A 4 -0.19 -17.54 7.11
N ARG A 5 0.36 -17.07 8.24
CA ARG A 5 0.34 -17.80 9.52
C ARG A 5 -1.08 -18.14 9.97
N ARG A 6 -2.04 -17.23 9.79
CA ARG A 6 -3.45 -17.49 10.10
C ARG A 6 -4.06 -18.53 9.17
N TYR A 7 -3.73 -18.51 7.88
CA TYR A 7 -4.18 -19.53 6.95
C TYR A 7 -3.66 -20.92 7.30
N GLU A 8 -2.39 -21.04 7.68
CA GLU A 8 -1.82 -22.29 8.19
C GLU A 8 -2.56 -22.78 9.43
N ARG A 9 -2.89 -21.87 10.36
CA ARG A 9 -3.66 -22.20 11.57
C ARG A 9 -5.09 -22.62 11.27
N LEU A 10 -5.76 -22.01 10.29
CA LEU A 10 -7.08 -22.45 9.82
C LEU A 10 -7.01 -23.85 9.22
N SER A 11 -5.98 -24.11 8.41
CA SER A 11 -5.75 -25.39 7.75
C SER A 11 -5.50 -26.53 8.75
N SER A 12 -4.69 -26.30 9.78
CA SER A 12 -4.34 -27.31 10.80
C SER A 12 -5.55 -27.81 11.61
N VAL A 13 -6.60 -26.98 11.71
CA VAL A 13 -7.88 -27.33 12.35
C VAL A 13 -9.01 -27.60 11.35
N ARG A 14 -8.70 -27.60 10.04
CA ARG A 14 -9.66 -27.80 8.92
C ARG A 14 -10.86 -26.85 8.97
N ALA A 15 -10.64 -25.60 9.38
CA ALA A 15 -11.66 -24.56 9.45
C ALA A 15 -11.64 -23.67 8.20
N ARG A 16 -12.81 -23.18 7.78
CA ARG A 16 -12.94 -22.28 6.61
C ARG A 16 -12.81 -20.81 6.98
N ASN A 17 -12.97 -20.47 8.25
CA ASN A 17 -12.89 -19.10 8.74
C ASN A 17 -12.43 -19.06 10.21
N LEU A 18 -12.04 -17.88 10.67
CA LEU A 18 -11.55 -17.63 12.02
C LEU A 18 -12.53 -18.09 13.11
N HIS A 19 -13.84 -17.89 12.91
CA HIS A 19 -14.84 -18.29 13.90
C HIS A 19 -14.92 -19.82 14.06
N GLU A 20 -14.94 -20.56 12.94
CA GLU A 20 -14.85 -22.02 12.96
C GLU A 20 -13.52 -22.49 13.59
N ALA A 21 -12.41 -21.84 13.24
CA ALA A 21 -11.08 -22.17 13.78
C ALA A 21 -11.03 -21.99 15.30
N ASN A 22 -11.47 -20.83 15.80
CA ASN A 22 -11.50 -20.53 17.24
C ASN A 22 -12.42 -21.47 18.00
N ARG A 23 -13.53 -21.92 17.41
CA ARG A 23 -14.38 -22.95 18.03
C ARG A 23 -13.61 -24.27 18.21
N SER A 24 -12.88 -24.72 17.19
CA SER A 24 -12.09 -25.95 17.27
C SER A 24 -10.91 -25.81 18.25
N LEU A 25 -10.19 -24.69 18.20
CA LEU A 25 -9.06 -24.41 19.09
C LEU A 25 -9.49 -24.42 20.57
N ARG A 26 -10.65 -23.81 20.90
CA ARG A 26 -11.21 -23.86 22.26
C ARG A 26 -11.51 -25.28 22.72
N GLN A 27 -12.07 -26.12 21.84
CA GLN A 27 -12.34 -27.53 22.18
C GLN A 27 -11.06 -28.33 22.43
N ARG A 28 -9.96 -27.94 21.80
CA ARG A 28 -8.62 -28.54 22.00
C ARG A 28 -7.83 -27.88 23.14
N ASN A 29 -8.42 -26.91 23.83
CA ASN A 29 -7.76 -26.09 24.85
C ASN A 29 -6.48 -25.39 24.33
N GLU A 30 -6.49 -25.01 23.05
CA GLU A 30 -5.41 -24.28 22.38
C GLU A 30 -5.71 -22.78 22.31
N PRO A 31 -4.68 -21.91 22.22
CA PRO A 31 -4.87 -20.47 22.07
C PRO A 31 -5.70 -20.11 20.83
N THR A 32 -6.70 -19.25 21.01
CA THR A 32 -7.50 -18.69 19.92
C THR A 32 -6.82 -17.48 19.29
N MET A 33 -7.16 -17.20 18.03
CA MET A 33 -6.67 -16.00 17.33
C MET A 33 -7.70 -14.86 17.44
N PRO A 34 -7.30 -13.64 17.80
CA PRO A 34 -8.19 -12.49 17.83
C PRO A 34 -8.51 -12.01 16.41
N TYR A 35 -9.58 -11.23 16.26
CA TYR A 35 -9.74 -10.40 15.05
C TYR A 35 -8.68 -9.31 15.05
N LEU A 36 -8.14 -8.98 13.87
CA LEU A 36 -7.28 -7.82 13.70
C LEU A 36 -8.04 -6.74 12.97
N LEU A 37 -8.04 -5.53 13.53
CA LEU A 37 -8.61 -4.34 12.92
C LEU A 37 -7.46 -3.40 12.59
N VAL A 38 -7.22 -3.19 11.31
CA VAL A 38 -6.24 -2.22 10.81
C VAL A 38 -6.99 -0.94 10.48
N VAL A 39 -6.65 0.15 11.16
CA VAL A 39 -7.27 1.46 10.96
C VAL A 39 -6.23 2.42 10.40
N ILE A 40 -6.53 3.01 9.26
CA ILE A 40 -5.72 4.05 8.63
C ILE A 40 -6.56 5.33 8.65
N ASP A 41 -6.17 6.30 9.48
CA ASP A 41 -6.94 7.53 9.68
C ASP A 41 -6.87 8.48 8.47
N GLU A 42 -5.70 8.51 7.80
CA GLU A 42 -5.50 9.30 6.58
C GLU A 42 -4.76 8.49 5.52
N LEU A 43 -5.52 7.84 4.64
CA LEU A 43 -4.98 7.06 3.53
C LEU A 43 -4.18 7.93 2.54
N ALA A 44 -4.55 9.20 2.37
CA ALA A 44 -3.90 10.07 1.39
C ALA A 44 -2.41 10.27 1.69
N ASP A 45 -2.02 10.31 2.97
CA ASP A 45 -0.63 10.49 3.37
C ASP A 45 0.24 9.29 2.96
N LEU A 46 -0.31 8.07 3.04
CA LEU A 46 0.38 6.87 2.55
C LEU A 46 0.44 6.86 1.01
N MET A 47 -0.66 7.22 0.36
CA MET A 47 -0.73 7.28 -1.11
C MET A 47 0.20 8.33 -1.72
N MET A 48 0.52 9.41 -0.99
CA MET A 48 1.48 10.41 -1.44
C MET A 48 2.93 9.91 -1.42
N ILE A 49 3.26 8.93 -0.59
CA ILE A 49 4.62 8.41 -0.42
C ILE A 49 4.85 7.22 -1.36
N SER A 50 3.98 6.20 -1.31
CA SER A 50 4.07 5.03 -2.19
C SER A 50 2.68 4.53 -2.60
N PRO A 51 2.07 5.12 -3.64
CA PRO A 51 0.69 4.78 -4.03
C PRO A 51 0.56 3.34 -4.49
N GLN A 52 1.55 2.82 -5.24
CA GLN A 52 1.51 1.46 -5.78
C GLN A 52 1.57 0.41 -4.66
N ASP A 53 2.54 0.52 -3.76
CA ASP A 53 2.72 -0.46 -2.67
C ASP A 53 1.52 -0.47 -1.72
N VAL A 54 0.98 0.71 -1.41
CA VAL A 54 -0.20 0.86 -0.54
C VAL A 54 -1.43 0.27 -1.21
N GLU A 55 -1.67 0.58 -2.49
CA GLU A 55 -2.77 0.01 -3.26
C GLU A 55 -2.69 -1.53 -3.31
N ASP A 56 -1.52 -2.09 -3.65
CA ASP A 56 -1.30 -3.53 -3.71
C ASP A 56 -1.53 -4.20 -2.34
N CYS A 57 -1.09 -3.58 -1.26
CA CYS A 57 -1.35 -4.06 0.10
C CYS A 57 -2.83 -4.03 0.46
N VAL A 58 -3.53 -2.94 0.16
CA VAL A 58 -4.98 -2.79 0.40
C VAL A 58 -5.76 -3.86 -0.38
N ILE A 59 -5.44 -4.06 -1.66
CA ILE A 59 -6.08 -5.09 -2.51
C ILE A 59 -5.83 -6.48 -1.92
N ARG A 60 -4.57 -6.81 -1.62
CA ARG A 60 -4.18 -8.12 -1.08
C ARG A 60 -4.92 -8.43 0.21
N LEU A 61 -4.98 -7.46 1.14
CA LEU A 61 -5.72 -7.60 2.38
C LEU A 61 -7.20 -7.75 2.09
N ALA A 62 -7.84 -6.81 1.40
CA ALA A 62 -9.27 -6.81 1.16
C ALA A 62 -9.78 -8.11 0.49
N GLN A 63 -8.99 -8.73 -0.39
CA GLN A 63 -9.37 -9.98 -1.07
C GLN A 63 -9.22 -11.23 -0.20
N LYS A 64 -8.15 -11.32 0.61
CA LYS A 64 -7.77 -12.56 1.31
C LYS A 64 -8.08 -12.53 2.82
N SER A 65 -8.24 -11.36 3.41
CA SER A 65 -8.28 -11.18 4.86
C SER A 65 -9.56 -11.69 5.55
N ARG A 66 -10.69 -11.74 4.82
CA ARG A 66 -12.03 -11.99 5.41
C ARG A 66 -12.10 -13.32 6.16
N ALA A 67 -11.56 -14.39 5.59
CA ALA A 67 -11.61 -15.72 6.21
C ALA A 67 -10.75 -15.79 7.48
N VAL A 68 -9.60 -15.11 7.48
CA VAL A 68 -8.64 -15.10 8.59
C VAL A 68 -8.94 -14.04 9.66
N GLY A 69 -10.03 -13.28 9.49
CA GLY A 69 -10.51 -12.29 10.46
C GLY A 69 -9.61 -11.07 10.59
N ILE A 70 -9.01 -10.63 9.48
CA ILE A 70 -8.33 -9.34 9.39
C ILE A 70 -9.25 -8.37 8.65
N HIS A 71 -9.52 -7.22 9.24
CA HIS A 71 -10.45 -6.20 8.74
C HIS A 71 -9.75 -4.85 8.62
N LEU A 72 -10.12 -4.10 7.59
CA LEU A 72 -9.49 -2.83 7.25
C LEU A 72 -10.52 -1.71 7.33
N VAL A 73 -10.14 -0.61 7.99
CA VAL A 73 -10.88 0.65 8.03
C VAL A 73 -9.97 1.72 7.44
N LEU A 74 -10.39 2.27 6.31
CA LEU A 74 -9.66 3.33 5.59
C LEU A 74 -10.45 4.62 5.73
N ALA A 75 -9.84 5.64 6.31
CA ALA A 75 -10.36 6.99 6.37
C ALA A 75 -9.45 7.94 5.58
N THR A 76 -10.03 9.03 5.10
CA THR A 76 -9.33 10.12 4.43
C THR A 76 -10.20 11.36 4.41
N GLN A 77 -9.59 12.53 4.53
CA GLN A 77 -10.25 13.82 4.32
C GLN A 77 -10.09 14.31 2.88
N ARG A 78 -9.33 13.61 2.04
CA ARG A 78 -9.03 13.99 0.64
C ARG A 78 -9.69 13.02 -0.34
N PRO A 79 -10.99 13.18 -0.65
CA PRO A 79 -11.71 12.31 -1.56
C PRO A 79 -11.36 12.58 -3.02
N SER A 80 -10.12 12.28 -3.43
CA SER A 80 -9.66 12.37 -4.82
C SER A 80 -9.56 10.99 -5.48
N VAL A 81 -9.56 10.96 -6.82
CA VAL A 81 -9.40 9.72 -7.61
C VAL A 81 -8.01 9.10 -7.40
N ASP A 82 -7.01 9.92 -7.09
CA ASP A 82 -5.63 9.48 -6.85
C ASP A 82 -5.48 8.80 -5.47
N VAL A 83 -6.35 9.13 -4.51
CA VAL A 83 -6.39 8.50 -3.18
C VAL A 83 -7.35 7.31 -3.17
N ILE A 84 -8.56 7.50 -3.69
CA ILE A 84 -9.63 6.49 -3.74
C ILE A 84 -9.72 5.96 -5.18
N THR A 85 -8.72 5.17 -5.55
CA THR A 85 -8.58 4.62 -6.90
C THR A 85 -9.69 3.63 -7.25
N GLY A 86 -9.83 3.32 -8.54
CA GLY A 86 -10.75 2.29 -9.02
C GLY A 86 -10.49 0.92 -8.38
N MET A 87 -9.22 0.56 -8.17
CA MET A 87 -8.83 -0.73 -7.58
C MET A 87 -9.17 -0.82 -6.10
N ILE A 88 -8.95 0.26 -5.34
CA ILE A 88 -9.38 0.34 -3.93
C ILE A 88 -10.90 0.23 -3.87
N LYS A 89 -11.64 0.96 -4.71
CA LYS A 89 -13.11 0.86 -4.77
C LYS A 89 -13.59 -0.55 -5.10
N ALA A 90 -12.95 -1.25 -6.03
CA ALA A 90 -13.34 -2.60 -6.40
C ALA A 90 -13.22 -3.61 -5.24
N ASN A 91 -12.28 -3.38 -4.30
CA ASN A 91 -12.00 -4.31 -3.22
C ASN A 91 -12.57 -3.86 -1.85
N VAL A 92 -12.94 -2.59 -1.70
CA VAL A 92 -13.57 -2.02 -0.49
C VAL A 92 -15.00 -1.56 -0.81
N PRO A 93 -15.99 -2.47 -0.76
CA PRO A 93 -17.34 -2.21 -1.27
C PRO A 93 -18.26 -1.50 -0.28
N SER A 94 -18.06 -1.70 1.03
CA SER A 94 -18.80 -0.97 2.07
C SER A 94 -18.16 0.39 2.30
N ARG A 95 -18.93 1.48 2.18
CA ARG A 95 -18.39 2.84 2.25
C ARG A 95 -19.28 3.77 3.05
N ILE A 96 -18.65 4.71 3.74
CA ILE A 96 -19.31 5.78 4.47
C ILE A 96 -18.77 7.09 3.90
N ALA A 97 -19.66 8.04 3.61
CA ALA A 97 -19.29 9.41 3.30
C ALA A 97 -19.98 10.34 4.29
N PHE A 98 -19.19 11.18 4.97
CA PHE A 98 -19.69 12.35 5.67
C PHE A 98 -19.91 13.51 4.68
N ALA A 99 -20.32 14.67 5.18
CA ALA A 99 -20.48 15.86 4.36
C ALA A 99 -19.18 16.19 3.59
N VAL A 100 -19.31 16.38 2.28
CA VAL A 100 -18.22 16.76 1.38
C VAL A 100 -18.53 18.06 0.66
N SER A 101 -17.51 18.71 0.09
CA SER A 101 -17.66 20.03 -0.51
C SER A 101 -18.31 20.01 -1.89
N SER A 102 -18.25 18.89 -2.62
CA SER A 102 -18.74 18.83 -4.00
C SER A 102 -19.39 17.51 -4.39
N GLN A 103 -20.22 17.57 -5.44
CA GLN A 103 -20.76 16.38 -6.10
C GLN A 103 -19.67 15.47 -6.66
N THR A 104 -18.51 16.02 -7.03
CA THR A 104 -17.38 15.25 -7.53
C THR A 104 -16.82 14.35 -6.41
N ASP A 105 -16.57 14.93 -5.24
CA ASP A 105 -16.07 14.21 -4.06
C ASP A 105 -17.03 13.10 -3.62
N SER A 106 -18.33 13.41 -3.63
CA SER A 106 -19.42 12.47 -3.36
C SER A 106 -19.36 11.24 -4.28
N ARG A 107 -19.17 11.47 -5.59
CA ARG A 107 -19.00 10.39 -6.58
C ARG A 107 -17.70 9.63 -6.38
N VAL A 108 -16.61 10.28 -5.98
CA VAL A 108 -15.34 9.59 -5.71
C VAL A 108 -15.53 8.55 -4.62
N ILE A 109 -16.23 8.89 -3.53
CA ILE A 109 -16.44 7.97 -2.40
C ILE A 109 -17.54 6.94 -2.70
N LEU A 110 -18.74 7.39 -3.12
CA LEU A 110 -19.96 6.55 -3.15
C LEU A 110 -20.31 6.01 -4.54
N ASP A 111 -19.61 6.46 -5.60
CA ASP A 111 -20.01 6.32 -7.00
C ASP A 111 -21.38 6.96 -7.31
N GLN A 112 -21.89 7.81 -6.41
CA GLN A 112 -23.20 8.45 -6.44
C GLN A 112 -23.14 9.85 -5.82
N HIS A 113 -24.16 10.64 -6.07
CA HIS A 113 -24.39 11.93 -5.42
C HIS A 113 -25.03 11.78 -4.04
N GLY A 114 -25.06 12.87 -3.27
CA GLY A 114 -25.80 12.99 -2.02
C GLY A 114 -24.96 13.47 -0.85
N ALA A 115 -23.68 13.08 -0.78
CA ALA A 115 -22.82 13.45 0.34
C ALA A 115 -22.57 14.96 0.43
N GLU A 116 -22.60 15.67 -0.71
CA GLU A 116 -22.50 17.13 -0.79
C GLU A 116 -23.70 17.89 -0.19
N SER A 117 -24.81 17.18 0.06
CA SER A 117 -26.04 17.74 0.63
C SER A 117 -26.22 17.41 2.12
N LEU A 118 -25.25 16.72 2.72
CA LEU A 118 -25.27 16.40 4.15
C LEU A 118 -25.00 17.66 4.99
N LEU A 119 -25.52 17.65 6.20
CA LEU A 119 -25.53 18.82 7.09
C LEU A 119 -24.23 18.95 7.91
N GLY A 120 -23.33 17.97 7.84
CA GLY A 120 -22.16 17.87 8.72
C GLY A 120 -22.50 17.29 10.09
N GLN A 121 -21.61 17.47 11.07
CA GLN A 121 -21.84 17.09 12.48
C GLN A 121 -22.35 15.65 12.67
N GLY A 122 -21.74 14.69 11.96
CA GLY A 122 -22.10 13.28 12.04
C GLY A 122 -23.15 12.81 11.03
N ASP A 123 -23.80 13.69 10.28
CA ASP A 123 -24.68 13.30 9.17
C ASP A 123 -23.87 12.61 8.06
N MET A 124 -24.28 11.40 7.69
CA MET A 124 -23.52 10.53 6.79
C MET A 124 -24.41 9.71 5.85
N LEU A 125 -23.82 9.27 4.74
CA LEU A 125 -24.40 8.27 3.85
C LEU A 125 -23.57 6.98 3.92
N PHE A 126 -24.26 5.88 4.18
CA PHE A 126 -23.69 4.54 4.16
C PHE A 126 -24.13 3.78 2.92
N LYS A 127 -23.16 3.23 2.20
CA LYS A 127 -23.34 2.29 1.08
C LYS A 127 -22.91 0.90 1.55
N PRO A 128 -23.85 -0.01 1.84
CA PRO A 128 -23.51 -1.36 2.24
C PRO A 128 -22.97 -2.19 1.07
N LEU A 129 -22.15 -3.20 1.38
CA LEU A 129 -21.81 -4.26 0.43
C LEU A 129 -23.07 -4.89 -0.17
N GLY A 130 -23.06 -5.09 -1.50
CA GLY A 130 -24.09 -5.85 -2.22
C GLY A 130 -25.31 -5.04 -2.65
N THR A 131 -25.38 -3.74 -2.35
CA THR A 131 -26.46 -2.86 -2.81
C THR A 131 -25.94 -1.50 -3.24
N SER A 132 -26.59 -0.88 -4.22
CA SER A 132 -26.35 0.51 -4.61
C SER A 132 -27.16 1.50 -3.78
N ARG A 133 -28.11 1.03 -2.95
CA ARG A 133 -28.96 1.92 -2.14
C ARG A 133 -28.16 2.57 -1.02
N LEU A 134 -28.12 3.90 -1.03
CA LEU A 134 -27.57 4.70 0.05
C LEU A 134 -28.54 4.76 1.24
N GLN A 135 -28.00 4.67 2.45
CA GLN A 135 -28.71 4.84 3.70
C GLN A 135 -28.19 6.09 4.38
N ARG A 136 -29.05 7.07 4.63
CA ARG A 136 -28.68 8.25 5.43
C ARG A 136 -28.76 7.91 6.91
N LEU A 137 -27.69 8.18 7.64
CA LEU A 137 -27.52 7.85 9.05
C LEU A 137 -27.00 9.08 9.80
N GLN A 138 -27.26 9.13 11.10
CA GLN A 138 -26.67 10.12 12.00
C GLN A 138 -25.63 9.42 12.88
N GLY A 139 -24.40 9.90 12.82
CA GLY A 139 -23.30 9.43 13.66
C GLY A 139 -23.55 9.76 15.12
N ALA A 140 -23.23 8.81 15.99
CA ALA A 140 -23.17 9.07 17.43
C ALA A 140 -22.01 10.03 17.71
N TYR A 141 -22.31 11.12 18.40
CA TYR A 141 -21.29 12.00 18.95
C TYR A 141 -20.71 11.36 20.20
N VAL A 142 -19.38 11.36 20.30
CA VAL A 142 -18.64 10.94 21.49
C VAL A 142 -17.64 12.05 21.79
N SER A 143 -17.65 12.56 23.02
CA SER A 143 -16.75 13.65 23.41
C SER A 143 -15.33 13.14 23.70
N GLU A 144 -14.35 14.05 23.71
CA GLU A 144 -12.97 13.71 24.06
C GLU A 144 -12.87 13.17 25.49
N GLU A 145 -13.69 13.68 26.41
CA GLU A 145 -13.76 13.20 27.79
C GLU A 145 -14.29 11.75 27.85
N GLU A 146 -15.33 11.43 27.08
CA GLU A 146 -15.85 10.06 26.99
C GLU A 146 -14.81 9.09 26.40
N ILE A 147 -14.07 9.53 25.38
CA ILE A 147 -12.96 8.75 24.81
C ILE A 147 -11.89 8.50 25.87
N ALA A 148 -11.44 9.54 26.59
CA ALA A 148 -10.42 9.43 27.62
C ALA A 148 -10.83 8.46 28.74
N LEU A 149 -12.09 8.52 29.17
CA LEU A 149 -12.65 7.60 30.17
C LEU A 149 -12.58 6.14 29.70
N VAL A 150 -12.98 5.86 28.45
CA VAL A 150 -12.93 4.50 27.89
C VAL A 150 -11.49 4.01 27.74
N VAL A 151 -10.59 4.86 27.25
CA VAL A 151 -9.16 4.52 27.10
C VAL A 151 -8.54 4.17 28.46
N GLU A 152 -8.79 4.97 29.48
CA GLU A 152 -8.27 4.72 30.83
C GLU A 152 -8.82 3.41 31.41
N GLN A 153 -10.13 3.18 31.27
CA GLN A 153 -10.73 1.93 31.71
C GLN A 153 -10.18 0.71 30.96
N CYS A 154 -9.83 0.83 29.68
CA CYS A 154 -9.16 -0.23 28.93
C CYS A 154 -7.73 -0.48 29.43
N ARG A 155 -6.96 0.58 29.70
CA ARG A 155 -5.58 0.48 30.22
C ARG A 155 -5.53 -0.22 31.58
N GLN A 156 -6.52 -0.02 32.43
CA GLN A 156 -6.61 -0.68 33.74
C GLN A 156 -6.93 -2.18 33.65
N GLN A 157 -7.56 -2.63 32.55
CA GLN A 157 -7.93 -4.04 32.38
C GLN A 157 -6.76 -4.90 31.91
N ARG A 158 -5.85 -4.35 31.10
CA ARG A 158 -4.69 -5.07 30.58
C ARG A 158 -3.61 -4.11 30.13
N GLU A 159 -2.35 -4.47 30.41
CA GLU A 159 -1.19 -3.80 29.82
C GLU A 159 -1.14 -3.98 28.30
N GLN A 160 -0.50 -3.02 27.65
CA GLN A 160 -0.31 -3.04 26.21
C GLN A 160 0.69 -4.16 25.84
N ASP A 161 0.27 -5.02 24.93
CA ASP A 161 1.10 -6.10 24.38
C ASP A 161 1.46 -5.70 22.94
N LEU A 162 2.62 -5.05 22.78
CA LEU A 162 3.12 -4.56 21.50
C LEU A 162 4.07 -5.60 20.90
N ASP A 163 3.79 -5.99 19.66
CA ASP A 163 4.74 -6.72 18.85
C ASP A 163 5.68 -5.72 18.19
N GLU A 164 6.89 -5.55 18.75
CA GLU A 164 7.89 -4.59 18.26
C GLU A 164 8.31 -4.84 16.81
N SER A 165 8.18 -6.09 16.33
CA SER A 165 8.48 -6.43 14.93
C SER A 165 7.56 -5.72 13.92
N LEU A 166 6.39 -5.25 14.36
CA LEU A 166 5.48 -4.46 13.53
C LEU A 166 5.90 -2.99 13.42
N LEU A 167 6.82 -2.54 14.27
CA LEU A 167 7.38 -1.18 14.25
C LEU A 167 8.67 -1.10 13.44
N GLU A 168 9.31 -2.25 13.19
CA GLU A 168 10.46 -2.36 12.33
C GLU A 168 10.03 -2.17 10.87
N LEU A 169 10.79 -1.36 10.13
CA LEU A 169 10.62 -1.28 8.69
C LEU A 169 10.92 -2.67 8.12
N PRO A 170 10.07 -3.22 7.23
CA PRO A 170 10.42 -4.45 6.54
C PRO A 170 11.78 -4.26 5.89
N GLU A 171 12.73 -5.16 6.17
CA GLU A 171 13.93 -5.25 5.34
C GLU A 171 13.43 -5.42 3.90
N PRO A 172 13.99 -4.69 2.92
CA PRO A 172 13.55 -4.82 1.54
C PRO A 172 13.69 -6.29 1.16
N GLU A 173 12.56 -6.99 1.03
CA GLU A 173 12.54 -8.36 0.55
C GLU A 173 13.30 -8.34 -0.78
N ALA A 174 14.49 -8.93 -0.79
CA ALA A 174 15.23 -9.17 -2.00
C ALA A 174 14.28 -9.95 -2.90
N ALA A 175 13.72 -9.27 -3.90
CA ALA A 175 12.63 -9.77 -4.71
C ALA A 175 12.98 -11.17 -5.19
N ALA A 176 12.31 -12.17 -4.62
CA ALA A 176 12.30 -13.53 -5.12
C ALA A 176 11.44 -13.53 -6.39
N ASP A 177 11.97 -12.93 -7.46
CA ASP A 177 11.42 -13.08 -8.79
C ASP A 177 11.99 -14.38 -9.35
N GLY A 178 11.19 -15.43 -9.28
CA GLY A 178 11.50 -16.72 -9.87
C GLY A 178 11.53 -16.59 -11.39
N GLY A 179 12.74 -16.53 -11.94
CA GLY A 179 13.00 -16.61 -13.36
C GLY A 179 14.51 -16.64 -13.58
N ASP A 180 15.07 -17.85 -13.59
CA ASP A 180 16.31 -18.27 -14.26
C ASP A 180 17.29 -17.13 -14.62
N ASP A 181 18.29 -16.87 -13.78
CA ASP A 181 19.65 -16.57 -14.20
C ASP A 181 20.56 -16.38 -12.97
N GLY A 182 21.77 -16.92 -13.08
CA GLY A 182 22.69 -17.16 -11.97
C GLY A 182 23.20 -15.91 -11.24
N ASP A 183 23.57 -16.14 -9.97
CA ASP A 183 24.58 -15.41 -9.19
C ASP A 183 24.69 -13.89 -9.49
N PHE A 184 23.75 -13.10 -8.95
CA PHE A 184 23.72 -11.65 -9.17
C PHE A 184 24.44 -10.90 -8.05
N ASP A 185 25.62 -10.40 -8.37
CA ASP A 185 26.36 -9.36 -7.66
C ASP A 185 25.52 -8.05 -7.64
N PRO A 186 25.29 -7.41 -6.47
CA PRO A 186 24.55 -6.15 -6.36
C PRO A 186 25.08 -5.00 -7.24
N ASP A 187 26.31 -5.10 -7.74
CA ASP A 187 26.95 -4.09 -8.60
C ASP A 187 27.05 -4.45 -10.09
N GLN A 188 26.46 -5.57 -10.53
CA GLN A 188 26.45 -5.98 -11.94
C GLN A 188 25.02 -6.26 -12.43
N ASP A 189 24.61 -5.59 -13.51
CA ASP A 189 23.37 -5.88 -14.24
C ASP A 189 23.75 -6.16 -15.71
N PRO A 190 23.36 -7.31 -16.30
CA PRO A 190 23.63 -7.64 -17.69
C PRO A 190 23.16 -6.58 -18.70
N LEU A 191 22.21 -5.73 -18.31
CA LEU A 191 21.68 -4.65 -19.13
C LEU A 191 22.37 -3.31 -18.90
N LEU A 192 23.36 -3.23 -18.00
CA LEU A 192 24.05 -1.99 -17.66
C LEU A 192 24.78 -1.39 -18.85
N GLU A 193 25.56 -2.18 -19.59
CA GLU A 193 26.28 -1.68 -20.79
C GLU A 193 25.30 -1.09 -21.81
N ARG A 194 24.20 -1.80 -22.07
CA ARG A 194 23.15 -1.31 -22.97
C ARG A 194 22.49 -0.03 -22.44
N ALA A 195 22.33 0.11 -21.13
CA ALA A 195 21.79 1.33 -20.52
C ALA A 195 22.75 2.52 -20.69
N ILE A 196 24.07 2.29 -20.56
CA ILE A 196 25.11 3.30 -20.80
C ILE A 196 25.01 3.79 -22.25
N ASP A 197 24.98 2.88 -23.23
CA ASP A 197 24.88 3.23 -24.64
C ASP A 197 23.65 4.08 -24.94
N ILE A 198 22.49 3.69 -24.41
CA ILE A 198 21.24 4.43 -24.61
C ILE A 198 21.35 5.85 -24.04
N VAL A 199 21.87 5.99 -22.83
CA VAL A 199 21.95 7.28 -22.13
C VAL A 199 22.96 8.20 -22.82
N VAL A 200 24.11 7.68 -23.24
CA VAL A 200 25.11 8.47 -23.96
C VAL A 200 24.62 8.86 -25.36
N GLN A 201 24.01 7.95 -26.12
CA GLN A 201 23.48 8.27 -27.45
C GLN A 201 22.33 9.29 -27.40
N THR A 202 21.46 9.17 -26.40
CA THR A 202 20.29 10.07 -26.28
C THR A 202 20.58 11.34 -25.50
N GLN A 203 21.74 11.42 -24.83
CA GLN A 203 22.13 12.51 -23.92
C GLN A 203 21.06 12.82 -22.86
N THR A 204 20.25 11.83 -22.51
CA THR A 204 19.17 11.96 -21.51
C THR A 204 19.13 10.71 -20.64
N ALA A 205 18.92 10.90 -19.33
CA ALA A 205 18.83 9.80 -18.37
C ALA A 205 17.56 9.91 -17.52
N SER A 206 16.63 8.99 -17.73
CA SER A 206 15.43 8.86 -16.90
C SER A 206 15.00 7.41 -16.78
N VAL A 207 14.35 7.08 -15.66
CA VAL A 207 13.83 5.72 -15.40
C VAL A 207 12.89 5.29 -16.53
N SER A 208 12.00 6.17 -16.97
CA SER A 208 11.05 5.91 -18.06
C SER A 208 11.73 5.64 -19.41
N LEU A 209 12.84 6.32 -19.70
CA LEU A 209 13.62 6.07 -20.93
C LEU A 209 14.20 4.66 -20.92
N ILE A 210 14.85 4.28 -19.82
CA ILE A 210 15.45 2.95 -19.63
C ILE A 210 14.39 1.85 -19.68
N GLN A 211 13.27 2.06 -18.96
CA GLN A 211 12.13 1.15 -18.95
C GLN A 211 11.64 0.84 -20.37
N ARG A 212 11.44 1.88 -21.19
CA ARG A 212 10.93 1.73 -22.56
C ARG A 212 11.95 1.12 -23.52
N ARG A 213 13.22 1.51 -23.42
CA ARG A 213 14.27 1.07 -24.35
C ARG A 213 14.75 -0.35 -24.07
N LEU A 214 14.84 -0.74 -22.81
CA LEU A 214 15.31 -2.08 -22.39
C LEU A 214 14.18 -3.04 -22.07
N ARG A 215 12.91 -2.58 -22.08
CA ARG A 215 11.72 -3.37 -21.75
C ARG A 215 11.83 -4.05 -20.38
N VAL A 216 12.35 -3.32 -19.39
CA VAL A 216 12.50 -3.77 -18.01
C VAL A 216 11.42 -3.17 -17.11
N GLY A 217 11.18 -3.78 -15.95
CA GLY A 217 10.30 -3.22 -14.92
C GLY A 217 10.85 -1.91 -14.33
N TYR A 218 9.97 -1.12 -13.69
CA TYR A 218 10.31 0.18 -13.11
C TYR A 218 11.45 0.08 -12.07
N THR A 219 11.40 -0.90 -11.18
CA THR A 219 12.41 -1.14 -10.13
C THR A 219 13.79 -1.40 -10.71
N ARG A 220 13.89 -2.26 -11.75
CA ARG A 220 15.15 -2.55 -12.43
C ARG A 220 15.66 -1.34 -13.23
N ALA A 221 14.76 -0.58 -13.86
CA ALA A 221 15.13 0.67 -14.52
C ALA A 221 15.67 1.73 -13.54
N GLY A 222 15.08 1.82 -12.34
CA GLY A 222 15.58 2.67 -11.24
C GLY A 222 16.98 2.26 -10.81
N ARG A 223 17.21 0.97 -10.54
CA ARG A 223 18.54 0.44 -10.21
C ARG A 223 19.58 0.75 -11.28
N LEU A 224 19.24 0.59 -12.57
CA LEU A 224 20.15 0.92 -13.66
C LEU A 224 20.52 2.42 -13.65
N ILE A 225 19.57 3.31 -13.37
CA ILE A 225 19.84 4.75 -13.22
C ILE A 225 20.79 5.02 -12.04
N ASP A 226 20.59 4.36 -10.90
CA ASP A 226 21.47 4.52 -9.73
C ASP A 226 22.89 4.00 -10.01
N MET A 227 23.01 2.89 -10.76
CA MET A 227 24.30 2.34 -11.18
C MET A 227 25.04 3.30 -12.14
N LEU A 228 24.32 3.93 -13.07
CA LEU A 228 24.88 4.95 -13.96
C LEU A 228 25.37 6.18 -13.18
N GLU A 229 24.65 6.59 -12.13
CA GLU A 229 25.06 7.69 -11.24
C GLU A 229 26.32 7.32 -10.44
N ARG A 230 26.34 6.14 -9.82
CA ARG A 230 27.51 5.66 -9.05
C ARG A 230 28.77 5.54 -9.90
N ARG A 231 28.63 5.18 -11.18
CA ARG A 231 29.74 5.10 -12.15
C ARG A 231 30.12 6.46 -12.76
N GLY A 232 29.47 7.56 -12.34
CA GLY A 232 29.77 8.90 -12.83
C GLY A 232 29.36 9.15 -14.28
N ILE A 233 28.46 8.34 -14.83
CA ILE A 233 27.98 8.45 -16.22
C ILE A 233 26.89 9.53 -16.32
N ILE A 234 26.13 9.70 -15.24
CA ILE A 234 25.09 10.71 -15.12
C ILE A 234 25.25 11.49 -13.81
N SER A 235 24.75 12.71 -13.78
CA SER A 235 24.69 13.52 -12.58
C SER A 235 23.69 12.95 -11.57
N GLY A 236 23.91 13.30 -10.30
CA GLY A 236 22.93 13.03 -9.27
C GLY A 236 21.62 13.79 -9.46
N TYR A 237 20.65 13.41 -8.62
CA TYR A 237 19.31 13.99 -8.65
C TYR A 237 19.31 15.43 -8.09
N GLU A 238 19.14 16.42 -8.98
CA GLU A 238 19.01 17.85 -8.61
C GLU A 238 17.54 18.32 -8.67
N GLY A 239 16.61 17.60 -8.04
CA GLY A 239 15.20 18.00 -7.97
C GLY A 239 14.50 18.00 -9.33
N SER A 240 14.03 19.16 -9.80
CA SER A 240 13.23 19.28 -11.04
C SER A 240 14.05 19.33 -12.34
N LYS A 241 15.39 19.35 -12.25
CA LYS A 241 16.26 19.39 -13.43
C LYS A 241 16.55 17.97 -13.95
N PRO A 242 16.54 17.75 -15.28
CA PRO A 242 16.89 16.46 -15.85
C PRO A 242 18.36 16.12 -15.52
N ARG A 243 18.59 14.84 -15.17
CA ARG A 243 19.93 14.30 -14.93
C ARG A 243 20.80 14.52 -16.17
N ARG A 244 21.96 15.15 -15.98
CA ARG A 244 22.90 15.45 -17.06
C ARG A 244 23.78 14.24 -17.31
N VAL A 245 24.02 13.91 -18.58
CA VAL A 245 25.01 12.89 -18.94
C VAL A 245 26.39 13.53 -18.83
N LEU A 246 27.26 12.90 -18.03
CA LEU A 246 28.59 13.42 -17.69
C LEU A 246 29.69 12.88 -18.62
N VAL A 247 29.39 11.82 -19.38
CA VAL A 247 30.32 11.12 -20.28
C VAL A 247 29.87 11.30 -21.73
N GLY A 248 30.79 11.69 -22.60
CA GLY A 248 30.54 11.80 -24.05
C GLY A 248 30.84 10.50 -24.81
N GLU A 249 30.37 10.39 -26.06
CA GLU A 249 30.61 9.20 -26.92
C GLU A 249 32.11 8.84 -27.05
N HIS A 250 33.01 9.82 -26.98
CA HIS A 250 34.46 9.61 -27.10
C HIS A 250 35.15 9.06 -25.83
N GLU A 251 34.45 8.96 -24.70
CA GLU A 251 35.01 8.50 -23.42
C GLU A 251 34.55 7.08 -23.02
N LEU A 252 33.55 6.54 -23.72
CA LEU A 252 33.00 5.19 -23.50
C LEU A 252 34.06 4.09 -23.69
N ASP A 253 34.96 4.26 -24.68
CA ASP A 253 36.03 3.31 -24.98
C ASP A 253 37.07 3.15 -23.84
N ARG A 254 37.12 4.07 -22.87
CA ARG A 254 38.05 3.97 -21.72
C ARG A 254 37.43 3.33 -20.48
N LEU A 255 36.10 3.22 -20.40
CA LEU A 255 35.38 2.66 -19.25
C LEU A 255 35.02 1.18 -19.43
N ALA A 256 35.11 0.66 -20.65
CA ALA A 256 34.84 -0.74 -20.99
C ALA A 256 36.09 -1.64 -20.94
N GLY A 257 37.19 -1.17 -20.32
CA GLY A 257 38.46 -1.90 -20.15
C GLY A 257 38.70 -2.37 -18.73
#